data_AF-A0A284S8U8-F1
#
_entry.id   AF-A0A284S8U8-F1
#
_cell.length_a   1.000
_cell.length_b   1.000
_cell.length_c   1.000
_cell.angle_alpha   90.00
_cell.angle_beta   90.00
_cell.angle_gamma   90.00
#
_symmetry.space_group_name_H-M   'P 1'
#
loop_
_entity.id
_entity.type
_entity.pdbx_description
1 polymer ?
#
loop_
_entity_poly.entity_id
_entity_poly.type
_entity_poly.pdbx_seq_one_letter_code
_entity_poly.pdbx_strand_id
1 'polypeptide(L)'
;MVTEHFRDPTIKVMHECKMFEVCMGKNPAAQFFYELEKEAKLAGRHLNEGEHGTMVKAVRLRLPNSYTNIIANIRQDIPLMYPKWKACILVMYDERQKKYAFDQSIQGIR
;
A
#
# COMPACT_ATOMS: atom_id res chain seq x y z
N MET A 1 -12.49 28.32 -15.19
CA MET A 1 -11.64 27.23 -15.69
C MET A 1 -12.31 25.92 -15.30
N VAL A 2 -12.99 25.26 -16.25
CA VAL A 2 -13.74 24.03 -16.00
C VAL A 2 -13.01 22.89 -16.71
N THR A 3 -12.21 22.13 -15.98
CA THR A 3 -11.71 20.83 -16.44
C THR A 3 -12.21 19.75 -15.50
N GLU A 4 -13.52 19.74 -15.29
CA GLU A 4 -14.23 18.61 -14.73
C GLU A 4 -14.94 17.90 -15.89
N HIS A 5 -14.18 17.57 -16.93
CA HIS A 5 -14.68 16.76 -18.02
C HIS A 5 -15.02 15.39 -17.45
N PHE A 6 -16.31 15.05 -17.52
CA PHE A 6 -16.92 13.76 -17.22
C PHE A 6 -15.97 12.61 -17.53
N ARG A 7 -15.26 12.12 -16.52
CA ARG A 7 -14.61 10.81 -16.65
C ARG A 7 -15.73 9.79 -16.75
N ASP A 8 -15.74 9.07 -17.86
CA ASP A 8 -16.64 7.95 -18.09
C ASP A 8 -16.72 7.09 -16.81
N PRO A 9 -17.92 6.90 -16.23
CA PRO A 9 -18.12 6.06 -15.06
C PRO A 9 -17.49 4.67 -15.22
N THR A 10 -17.49 4.12 -16.45
CA THR A 10 -16.89 2.84 -16.81
C THR A 10 -15.38 2.85 -16.59
N ILE A 11 -14.71 3.94 -16.97
CA ILE A 11 -13.27 4.12 -16.76
C ILE A 11 -12.95 4.22 -15.27
N LYS A 12 -13.76 4.94 -14.48
CA LYS A 12 -13.57 5.02 -13.02
C LYS A 12 -13.71 3.64 -12.36
N VAL A 13 -14.71 2.86 -12.75
CA VAL A 13 -14.93 1.50 -12.24
C VAL A 13 -13.77 0.57 -12.61
N MET A 14 -13.28 0.63 -13.87
CA MET A 14 -12.10 -0.14 -14.28
C MET A 14 -10.88 0.17 -13.40
N HIS A 15 -10.62 1.45 -13.12
CA HIS A 15 -9.50 1.84 -12.24
C HIS A 15 -9.75 1.48 -10.77
N GLU A 16 -11.00 1.47 -10.30
CA GLU A 16 -11.34 0.96 -8.97
C GLU A 16 -11.07 -0.54 -8.87
N CYS A 17 -11.42 -1.34 -9.89
CA CYS A 17 -11.04 -2.76 -9.94
C CYS A 17 -9.53 -2.94 -9.92
N LYS A 18 -8.78 -2.21 -10.76
CA LYS A 18 -7.32 -2.26 -10.80
C LYS A 18 -6.68 -1.86 -9.47
N MET A 19 -7.19 -0.82 -8.81
CA MET A 19 -6.75 -0.42 -7.47
C MET A 19 -6.85 -1.58 -6.48
N PHE A 20 -7.94 -2.34 -6.55
CA PHE A 20 -8.11 -3.54 -5.75
C PHE A 20 -7.32 -4.74 -6.25
N GLU A 21 -6.63 -4.71 -7.39
CA GLU A 21 -5.78 -5.80 -7.88
C GLU A 21 -4.29 -5.57 -7.61
N VAL A 22 -3.86 -4.31 -7.42
CA VAL A 22 -2.47 -3.94 -7.08
C VAL A 22 -2.03 -4.73 -5.85
N CYS A 23 -1.00 -5.57 -5.99
CA CYS A 23 -0.45 -6.41 -4.93
C CYS A 23 1.02 -6.09 -4.72
N MET A 24 1.46 -6.04 -3.46
CA MET A 24 2.87 -5.77 -3.17
C MET A 24 3.76 -6.93 -3.63
N GLY A 25 3.34 -8.18 -3.44
CA GLY A 25 4.10 -9.35 -3.89
C GLY A 25 5.57 -9.32 -3.45
N LYS A 26 6.48 -9.39 -4.44
CA LYS A 26 7.94 -9.25 -4.25
C LYS A 26 8.45 -7.83 -4.55
N ASN A 27 7.57 -6.92 -4.94
CA ASN A 27 7.96 -5.57 -5.34
C ASN A 27 8.32 -4.71 -4.12
N PRO A 28 9.12 -3.64 -4.30
CA PRO A 28 9.37 -2.67 -3.26
C PRO A 28 8.07 -2.02 -2.76
N ALA A 29 8.00 -1.75 -1.45
CA ALA A 29 6.84 -1.11 -0.85
C ALA A 29 6.50 0.23 -1.52
N ALA A 30 7.51 1.01 -1.91
CA ALA A 30 7.33 2.28 -2.62
C ALA A 30 6.61 2.10 -3.97
N GLN A 31 6.95 1.05 -4.74
CA GLN A 31 6.32 0.76 -6.02
C GLN A 31 4.85 0.38 -5.82
N PHE A 32 4.56 -0.47 -4.83
CA PHE A 32 3.20 -0.83 -4.46
C PHE A 32 2.32 0.41 -4.17
N PHE A 33 2.83 1.34 -3.34
CA PHE A 33 2.06 2.55 -3.03
C PHE A 33 1.90 3.47 -4.22
N TYR A 34 2.93 3.62 -5.07
CA TYR A 34 2.84 4.41 -6.29
C TYR A 34 1.74 3.90 -7.24
N GLU A 35 1.70 2.59 -7.49
CA GLU A 35 0.68 1.98 -8.36
C GLU A 35 -0.72 2.13 -7.76
N LEU A 36 -0.87 1.87 -6.45
CA LEU A 36 -2.15 2.01 -5.75
C LEU A 36 -2.67 3.46 -5.78
N GLU A 37 -1.81 4.46 -5.51
CA GLU A 37 -2.18 5.87 -5.53
C GLU A 37 -2.56 6.36 -6.94
N LYS A 38 -1.85 5.86 -7.96
CA LYS A 38 -2.17 6.13 -9.36
C LYS A 38 -3.57 5.64 -9.72
N GLU A 39 -3.86 4.35 -9.46
CA GLU A 39 -5.17 3.77 -9.76
C GLU A 39 -6.29 4.45 -8.94
N ALA A 40 -6.05 4.75 -7.67
CA ALA A 40 -7.00 5.48 -6.83
C ALA A 40 -7.30 6.90 -7.34
N LYS A 41 -6.30 7.61 -7.87
CA LYS A 41 -6.48 8.93 -8.47
C LYS A 41 -7.30 8.84 -9.77
N LEU A 42 -7.07 7.80 -10.57
CA LEU A 42 -7.82 7.56 -11.80
C LEU A 42 -9.27 7.17 -11.51
N ALA A 43 -9.50 6.38 -10.46
CA ALA A 43 -10.83 6.00 -9.95
C ALA A 43 -11.57 7.15 -9.22
N GLY A 44 -10.86 8.22 -8.81
CA GLY A 44 -11.44 9.30 -7.99
C GLY A 44 -11.62 8.92 -6.52
N ARG A 45 -10.87 7.94 -6.02
CA ARG A 45 -10.92 7.43 -4.63
C ARG A 45 -9.76 7.90 -3.74
N HIS A 46 -8.78 8.61 -4.30
CA HIS A 46 -7.55 9.01 -3.62
C HIS A 46 -7.74 9.82 -2.31
N LEU A 47 -8.88 10.51 -2.13
CA LEU A 47 -9.17 11.25 -0.90
C LEU A 47 -9.86 10.41 0.18
N ASN A 48 -10.23 9.16 -0.13
CA ASN A 48 -10.91 8.26 0.81
C ASN A 48 -9.90 7.52 1.71
N GLU A 49 -9.20 8.30 2.54
CA GLU A 49 -8.03 7.90 3.32
C GLU A 49 -8.34 7.46 4.76
N GLY A 50 -9.58 7.61 5.22
CA GLY A 50 -10.00 7.25 6.58
C GLY A 50 -9.93 5.75 6.84
N GLU A 51 -10.19 5.34 8.09
CA GLU A 51 -10.07 3.95 8.54
C GLU A 51 -10.87 2.94 7.73
N HIS A 52 -12.08 3.35 7.33
CA HIS A 52 -12.97 2.57 6.47
C HIS A 52 -12.92 3.02 5.01
N GLY A 53 -11.98 3.90 4.68
CA GLY A 53 -11.80 4.44 3.34
C GLY A 53 -11.26 3.41 2.36
N THR A 54 -11.58 3.61 1.08
CA THR A 54 -11.18 2.72 -0.02
C THR A 54 -9.67 2.50 -0.05
N MET A 55 -8.88 3.53 0.27
CA MET A 55 -7.41 3.45 0.30
C MET A 55 -6.92 2.46 1.37
N VAL A 56 -7.43 2.57 2.59
CA VAL A 56 -7.06 1.66 3.69
C VAL A 56 -7.52 0.23 3.40
N LYS A 57 -8.72 0.07 2.85
CA LYS A 57 -9.24 -1.25 2.45
C LYS A 57 -8.36 -1.93 1.40
N ALA A 58 -7.95 -1.21 0.35
CA ALA A 58 -7.10 -1.76 -0.70
C ALA A 58 -5.72 -2.18 -0.14
N VAL A 59 -5.11 -1.35 0.72
CA VAL A 59 -3.86 -1.69 1.40
C VAL A 59 -4.01 -2.98 2.22
N ARG A 60 -5.01 -3.06 3.10
CA ARG A 60 -5.21 -4.23 3.97
C ARG A 60 -5.41 -5.54 3.18
N LEU A 61 -6.10 -5.48 2.04
CA LEU A 61 -6.37 -6.65 1.21
C LEU A 61 -5.16 -7.16 0.42
N ARG A 62 -4.19 -6.29 0.13
CA ARG A 62 -3.15 -6.56 -0.86
C ARG A 62 -1.73 -6.57 -0.33
N LEU A 63 -1.60 -6.42 0.98
CA LEU A 63 -0.36 -6.69 1.67
C LEU A 63 -0.14 -8.20 1.86
N PRO A 64 1.12 -8.65 1.86
CA PRO A 64 1.45 -9.98 2.34
C PRO A 64 1.06 -10.12 3.82
N ASN A 65 0.55 -11.30 4.19
CA ASN A 65 0.13 -11.61 5.57
C ASN A 65 1.23 -11.34 6.61
N SER A 66 2.50 -11.41 6.21
CA SER A 66 3.62 -11.10 7.10
C SER A 66 3.67 -9.64 7.57
N TYR A 67 3.09 -8.69 6.83
CA TYR A 67 3.00 -7.30 7.27
C TYR A 67 1.78 -7.08 8.16
N THR A 68 0.62 -7.60 7.75
CA THR A 68 -0.64 -7.44 8.50
C THR A 68 -0.57 -8.11 9.88
N ASN A 69 0.10 -9.27 10.00
CA ASN A 69 0.28 -9.96 11.27
C ASN A 69 1.16 -9.16 12.25
N ILE A 70 2.25 -8.55 11.78
CA ILE A 70 3.11 -7.74 12.66
C ILE A 70 2.34 -6.51 13.15
N ILE A 71 1.63 -5.82 12.26
CA ILE A 71 0.82 -4.64 12.60
C ILE A 71 -0.29 -5.01 13.59
N ALA A 72 -0.98 -6.13 13.40
CA ALA A 72 -2.00 -6.62 14.33
C ALA A 72 -1.42 -7.02 15.69
N ASN A 73 -0.22 -7.61 15.71
CA ASN A 73 0.47 -8.01 16.94
C ASN A 73 0.99 -6.84 17.77
N ILE A 74 1.19 -5.67 17.16
CA ILE A 74 1.55 -4.43 17.90
C ILE A 74 0.38 -3.95 18.78
N ARG A 75 -0.84 -4.50 18.62
CA ARG A 75 -2.08 -4.41 19.44
C ARG A 75 -2.58 -3.01 19.86
N GLN A 76 -1.76 -1.97 19.83
CA GLN A 76 -2.04 -0.67 20.42
C GLN A 76 -1.95 0.49 19.42
N ASP A 77 -1.41 0.27 18.22
CA ASP A 77 -1.26 1.33 17.19
C ASP A 77 -1.49 0.80 15.77
N ILE A 78 -2.63 0.14 15.55
CA ILE A 78 -3.04 -0.20 14.18
C ILE A 78 -3.29 1.12 13.45
N PRO A 79 -2.65 1.39 12.31
CA PRO A 79 -2.86 2.62 11.58
C PRO A 79 -4.34 2.80 11.21
N LEU A 80 -4.89 3.97 11.56
CA LEU A 80 -6.29 4.32 11.25
C LEU A 80 -6.43 5.05 9.92
N MET A 81 -5.35 5.63 9.39
CA MET A 81 -5.42 6.43 8.17
C MET A 81 -4.40 5.94 7.14
N TYR A 82 -4.71 6.13 5.87
CA TYR A 82 -3.85 5.73 4.77
C TYR A 82 -2.40 6.24 4.90
N PRO A 83 -2.12 7.52 5.24
CA PRO A 83 -0.75 7.99 5.41
C PRO A 83 0.01 7.24 6.51
N LYS A 84 -0.66 6.88 7.61
CA LYS A 84 -0.05 6.09 8.69
C LYS A 84 0.23 4.65 8.25
N TRP A 85 -0.69 4.03 7.50
CA TRP A 85 -0.44 2.71 6.89
C TRP A 85 0.78 2.76 5.98
N LYS A 86 0.84 3.74 5.08
CA LYS A 86 1.96 3.92 4.15
C LYS A 86 3.30 4.07 4.87
N ALA A 87 3.36 4.97 5.87
CA ALA A 87 4.57 5.18 6.66
C ALA A 87 5.02 3.91 7.38
N CYS A 88 4.10 3.22 8.07
CA CYS A 88 4.40 1.99 8.80
C CYS A 88 4.99 0.91 7.90
N ILE A 89 4.37 0.66 6.74
CA ILE A 89 4.80 -0.40 5.81
C ILE A 89 6.14 -0.06 5.16
N LEU A 90 6.39 1.21 4.83
CA LEU A 90 7.68 1.64 4.29
C LEU A 90 8.83 1.41 5.29
N VAL A 91 8.61 1.75 6.57
CA VAL A 91 9.59 1.49 7.64
C VAL A 91 9.83 -0.01 7.80
N MET A 92 8.78 -0.82 7.88
CA MET A 92 8.91 -2.27 8.00
C MET A 92 9.65 -2.91 6.82
N TYR A 93 9.42 -2.41 5.60
CA TYR A 93 10.12 -2.88 4.42
C TYR A 93 11.61 -2.56 4.49
N ASP A 94 11.97 -1.32 4.84
CA ASP A 94 13.36 -0.88 4.99
C ASP A 94 14.11 -1.68 6.06
N GLU A 95 13.51 -1.89 7.23
CA GLU A 95 14.08 -2.72 8.30
C GLU A 95 14.33 -4.17 7.84
N ARG A 96 13.40 -4.74 7.07
CA ARG A 96 13.57 -6.08 6.49
C ARG A 96 14.68 -6.13 5.44
N GLN A 97 14.81 -5.10 4.60
CA GLN A 97 15.90 -5.02 3.63
C GLN A 97 17.26 -4.92 4.32
N LYS A 98 17.37 -4.09 5.36
CA LYS A 98 18.58 -3.97 6.19
C LYS A 98 18.96 -5.31 6.83
N LYS A 99 17.99 -5.99 7.44
CA LYS A 99 18.21 -7.31 8.04
C LYS A 99 18.65 -8.34 7.01
N TYR A 100 18.00 -8.38 5.85
CA TYR A 100 18.37 -9.29 4.77
C TYR A 100 19.80 -9.04 4.28
N ALA A 101 20.18 -7.78 4.04
CA ALA A 101 21.53 -7.41 3.66
C ALA A 101 22.57 -7.82 4.71
N PHE A 102 22.26 -7.62 5.99
CA PHE A 102 23.11 -8.06 7.10
C PHE A 102 23.27 -9.60 7.13
N ASP A 103 22.18 -10.35 7.09
CA ASP A 103 22.20 -11.82 7.13
C ASP A 103 22.99 -12.41 5.94
N GLN A 104 22.86 -11.82 4.74
CA GLN A 104 23.67 -12.20 3.57
C GLN A 104 25.16 -11.94 3.79
N SER A 105 25.54 -10.81 4.42
CA SER A 105 26.94 -10.51 4.71
C SER A 105 27.57 -11.52 5.67
N ILE A 106 26.81 -12.01 6.66
CA ILE A 106 27.28 -13.02 7.63
C ILE A 106 27.42 -14.40 6.96
N GLN A 107 26.50 -14.77 6.07
CA GLN A 107 26.57 -16.05 5.35
C GLN A 107 27.71 -16.09 4.32
N GLY A 108 28.04 -14.97 3.68
CA GLY A 108 29.15 -14.88 2.72
C GLY A 108 30.55 -14.83 3.33
N ILE A 109 30.65 -14.70 4.66
CA ILE A 109 31.93 -14.68 5.41
C ILE A 109 32.35 -16.10 5.86
N ARG A 110 31.48 -17.10 5.68
CA ARG A 110 31.73 -18.50 6.10
C ARG A 110 32.13 -19.38 4.93
#